data_AF-A0A832FQB1-F1
#
_entry.id   AF-A0A832FQB1-F1
#
_cell.length_a   1.000
_cell.length_b   1.000
_cell.length_c   1.000
_cell.angle_alpha   90.00
_cell.angle_beta   90.00
_cell.angle_gamma   90.00
#
_symmetry.space_group_name_H-M   'P 1'
#
loop_
_entity.id
_entity.type
_entity.pdbx_description
1 polymer ?
#
loop_
_entity_poly.entity_id
_entity_poly.type
_entity_poly.pdbx_seq_one_letter_code
_entity_poly.pdbx_strand_id
1 'polypeptide(L)' 'SKALEDIRRHRGWSVKELNEELERRKRVLEFMVNHNVRDFRSVSNIIHTYQNKPSKVLKEIGWENV' A
#
# COMPACT_ATOMS: atom_id res chain seq x y z
N SER A 1 3.31 17.88 -2.93
CA SER A 1 2.13 17.98 -2.03
C SER A 1 2.62 18.27 -0.62
N LYS A 2 2.05 19.28 0.07
CA LYS A 2 2.44 19.62 1.45
C LYS A 2 2.23 18.45 2.42
N ALA A 3 1.08 17.78 2.33
CA ALA A 3 0.75 16.65 3.20
C ALA A 3 1.72 15.46 3.06
N LEU A 4 2.19 15.16 1.85
CA LEU A 4 3.17 14.08 1.63
C LEU A 4 4.54 14.42 2.23
N GLU A 5 4.95 15.69 2.14
CA GLU A 5 6.20 16.16 2.74
C GLU A 5 6.12 16.11 4.28
N ASP A 6 4.97 16.47 4.86
CA ASP A 6 4.73 16.34 6.29
C ASP A 6 4.84 14.86 6.70
N ILE A 7 4.15 13.93 6.04
CA ILE A 7 4.24 12.49 6.33
C ILE A 7 5.67 11.97 6.23
N ARG A 8 6.38 12.34 5.16
CA ARG A 8 7.77 11.93 4.92
C ARG A 8 8.67 12.36 6.09
N ARG A 9 8.56 13.61 6.52
CA ARG A 9 9.33 14.15 7.66
C ARG A 9 8.96 13.47 8.97
N HIS A 10 7.68 13.32 9.28
CA HIS A 10 7.22 12.68 10.51
C HIS A 10 7.66 11.21 10.62
N ARG A 11 7.83 10.52 9.49
CA ARG A 11 8.26 9.12 9.43
C ARG A 11 9.77 8.94 9.26
N GLY A 12 10.53 10.04 9.12
CA GLY A 12 11.97 9.98 8.86
C GLY A 12 12.34 9.37 7.51
N TRP A 13 11.41 9.36 6.55
CA TRP A 13 11.64 8.75 5.24
C TRP A 13 12.46 9.64 4.30
N SER A 14 13.28 9.02 3.48
CA SER A 14 13.78 9.59 2.24
C SER A 14 12.63 9.79 1.23
N VAL A 15 12.90 10.56 0.18
CA VAL A 15 11.94 10.71 -0.93
C VAL A 15 11.71 9.37 -1.63
N LYS A 16 12.75 8.53 -1.73
CA LYS A 16 12.66 7.19 -2.32
C LYS A 16 11.69 6.30 -1.54
N GLU A 17 11.82 6.21 -0.22
CA GLU A 17 10.94 5.41 0.63
C GLU A 17 9.48 5.87 0.59
N LEU A 18 9.25 7.19 0.53
CA LEU A 18 7.89 7.74 0.34
C LEU A 18 7.29 7.23 -0.98
N ASN A 19 8.04 7.33 -2.07
CA ASN A 19 7.58 6.90 -3.39
C ASN A 19 7.35 5.39 -3.44
N GLU A 20 8.24 4.59 -2.85
CA GLU A 20 8.09 3.15 -2.76
C GLU A 20 6.84 2.75 -1.96
N GLU A 21 6.51 3.45 -0.87
CA GLU A 21 5.26 3.21 -0.14
C GLU A 21 4.03 3.60 -0.96
N LEU A 22 4.08 4.71 -1.71
CA LEU A 22 2.98 5.12 -2.58
C LEU A 22 2.73 4.10 -3.70
N GLU A 23 3.79 3.61 -4.34
CA GLU A 23 3.68 2.59 -5.39
C GLU A 23 3.16 1.25 -4.85
N ARG A 24 3.61 0.82 -3.66
CA ARG A 24 3.08 -0.38 -3.02
C ARG A 24 1.60 -0.24 -2.72
N ARG A 25 1.15 0.89 -2.16
CA ARG A 25 -0.27 1.16 -1.91
C ARG A 25 -1.10 1.19 -3.19
N LYS A 26 -0.58 1.83 -4.23
CA LYS A 26 -1.22 1.88 -5.55
C LYS A 26 -1.44 0.47 -6.09
N ARG A 27 -0.43 -0.40 -6.08
CA ARG A 27 -0.58 -1.79 -6.56
C ARG A 27 -1.58 -2.60 -5.75
N VAL A 28 -1.66 -2.41 -4.43
CA VAL A 28 -2.70 -3.06 -3.62
C VAL A 28 -4.10 -2.65 -4.09
N LEU A 29 -4.31 -1.36 -4.35
CA LEU A 29 -5.60 -0.87 -4.87
C LEU A 29 -5.88 -1.37 -6.29
N GLU A 30 -4.89 -1.38 -7.17
CA GLU A 30 -5.02 -1.93 -8.52
C GLU A 30 -5.34 -3.43 -8.50
N PHE A 31 -4.70 -4.19 -7.62
CA PHE A 31 -5.02 -5.61 -7.41
C PHE A 31 -6.49 -5.80 -7.04
N MET A 32 -7.01 -5.00 -6.10
CA MET A 32 -8.41 -5.06 -5.69
C MET A 32 -9.36 -4.77 -6.85
N VAL A 33 -9.06 -3.76 -7.67
CA VAL A 33 -9.85 -3.43 -8.86
C VAL A 33 -9.82 -4.58 -9.87
N ASN A 34 -8.64 -5.10 -10.19
CA ASN A 34 -8.44 -6.15 -11.19
C ASN A 34 -9.10 -7.49 -10.79
N HIS A 35 -9.22 -7.75 -9.48
CA HIS A 35 -9.88 -8.95 -8.94
C HIS A 35 -11.32 -8.71 -8.49
N ASN A 36 -11.91 -7.56 -8.87
CA ASN A 36 -13.30 -7.21 -8.58
C ASN A 36 -13.65 -7.21 -7.07
N VAL A 37 -12.68 -6.87 -6.21
CA VAL A 37 -12.90 -6.72 -4.77
C VAL A 37 -13.51 -5.35 -4.51
N ARG A 38 -14.84 -5.31 -4.34
CA ARG A 38 -15.61 -4.06 -4.22
C ARG A 38 -16.45 -3.96 -2.96
N ASP A 39 -16.76 -5.08 -2.30
CA ASP A 39 -17.55 -5.05 -1.09
C ASP A 39 -16.74 -4.49 0.08
N PHE A 40 -17.43 -3.76 0.95
CA PHE A 40 -16.81 -3.03 2.06
C PHE A 40 -15.99 -3.93 2.99
N ARG A 41 -16.45 -5.16 3.25
CA ARG A 41 -15.80 -6.07 4.19
C ARG A 41 -14.48 -6.58 3.64
N SER A 42 -14.47 -7.01 2.38
CA SER A 42 -13.25 -7.48 1.71
C SER A 42 -12.24 -6.33 1.54
N VAL A 43 -12.71 -5.16 1.13
CA VAL A 43 -11.89 -3.94 1.03
C VAL A 43 -11.22 -3.61 2.37
N SER A 44 -12.02 -3.53 3.45
CA SER A 44 -11.51 -3.24 4.79
C SER A 44 -10.48 -4.28 5.25
N ASN A 45 -10.75 -5.56 5.03
CA ASN A 45 -9.84 -6.64 5.42
C ASN A 45 -8.48 -6.53 4.72
N ILE A 46 -8.45 -6.22 3.43
CA ILE A 46 -7.18 -6.04 2.68
C ILE A 46 -6.43 -4.82 3.21
N ILE A 47 -7.11 -3.68 3.39
CA ILE A 47 -6.48 -2.45 3.89
C ILE A 47 -5.91 -2.65 5.30
N HIS A 48 -6.69 -3.24 6.22
CA HIS A 48 -6.22 -3.52 7.58
C HIS A 48 -5.05 -4.52 7.58
N THR A 49 -5.10 -5.55 6.74
CA THR A 49 -3.99 -6.51 6.62
C THR A 49 -2.74 -5.83 6.08
N TYR A 50 -2.86 -4.94 5.09
CA TYR A 50 -1.71 -4.19 4.55
C TYR A 50 -1.12 -3.25 5.61
N GLN A 51 -1.95 -2.55 6.39
CA GLN A 51 -1.48 -1.66 7.47
C GLN A 51 -0.69 -2.42 8.55
N ASN A 52 -1.15 -3.63 8.91
CA ASN A 52 -0.53 -4.42 9.98
C ASN A 52 0.63 -5.30 9.51
N LYS A 53 0.54 -5.87 8.30
CA LYS A 53 1.53 -6.80 7.74
C LYS A 53 1.64 -6.62 6.21
N PRO A 54 2.27 -5.52 5.74
CA PRO A 54 2.36 -5.20 4.31
C PRO A 54 2.97 -6.34 3.49
N SER A 55 4.02 -6.98 4.01
CA SER A 55 4.72 -8.09 3.34
C SER A 55 3.80 -9.25 2.97
N LYS A 56 2.80 -9.55 3.81
CA LYS A 56 1.82 -10.61 3.52
C LYS A 56 1.00 -10.27 2.28
N VAL A 57 0.42 -9.07 2.25
CA VAL A 57 -0.41 -8.63 1.12
C VAL A 57 0.42 -8.49 -0.14
N LEU A 58 1.64 -7.94 -0.04
CA LEU A 58 2.54 -7.77 -1.17
C LEU A 58 2.91 -9.12 -1.81
N LYS A 59 3.19 -10.13 -0.98
CA LYS A 59 3.41 -11.50 -1.45
C LYS A 59 2.18 -12.07 -2.17
N GLU A 60 0.99 -11.91 -1.59
CA GLU A 60 -0.27 -12.41 -2.16
C GLU A 60 -0.58 -11.77 -3.53
N ILE A 61 -0.21 -10.50 -3.74
CA ILE A 61 -0.41 -9.81 -5.03
C ILE A 61 0.75 -9.98 -6.01
N GLY A 62 1.74 -10.83 -5.71
CA GLY A 62 2.89 -11.09 -6.58
C GLY A 62 3.94 -9.97 -6.63
N TRP A 63 4.00 -9.11 -5.60
CA TRP A 63 5.09 -8.15 -5.39
C TRP A 63 6.21 -8.83 -4.56
N GLU A 64 6.91 -9.81 -5.11
CA GLU A 64 8.21 -10.24 -4.55
C GLU A 64 9.28 -10.14 -5.66
N ASN A 65 10.42 -9.55 -5.32
CA ASN A 65 11.61 -9.26 -6.16
C ASN A 65 11.63 -7.93 -6.95
N VAL A 66 11.58 -6.78 -6.24
CA VAL A 66 12.23 -5.53 -6.68
C VAL A 66 13.06 -4.98 -5.54
#